data_AF-A0A024TA46-F1
#
_entry.id   AF-A0A024TA46-F1
#
_cell.length_a   1.000
_cell.length_b   1.000
_cell.length_c   1.000
_cell.angle_alpha   90.00
_cell.angle_beta   90.00
_cell.angle_gamma   90.00
#
_symmetry.space_group_name_H-M   'P 1'
#
loop_
_entity.id
_entity.type
_entity.pdbx_description
1 polymer ?
#
loop_
_entity_poly.entity_id
_entity_poly.type
_entity_poly.pdbx_seq_one_letter_code
_entity_poly.pdbx_strand_id
1 'polypeptide(L)'
;MASTSPTCSSMATSQPVTLRAPALASAEHFMMAEKARLFHDDETLGDILVARDPATAKAYGRSVRNFDEDVWCRHRVDIVVRANLAKFGQNEALKAYLLGTKKHVLVEASARDRIWGIGLSSKHEKAHKPHEWRGQNLLGFALMNVRRILQCSNKSS
;
A
#
# COMPACT_ATOMS: atom_id res chain seq x y z
N MET A 1 60.00 -21.08 -19.41
CA MET A 1 59.42 -20.03 -18.54
C MET A 1 57.95 -20.38 -18.32
N ALA A 2 57.49 -20.32 -17.07
CA ALA A 2 56.25 -20.95 -16.61
C ALA A 2 54.97 -20.08 -16.77
N SER A 3 53.83 -20.79 -16.73
CA SER A 3 52.46 -20.39 -16.30
C SER A 3 51.57 -19.62 -17.30
N THR A 4 50.25 -19.85 -17.43
CA THR A 4 49.26 -20.79 -16.84
C THR A 4 47.98 -20.72 -17.70
N SER A 5 47.24 -21.82 -17.86
CA SER A 5 45.84 -21.88 -18.35
C SER A 5 44.82 -21.47 -17.25
N PRO A 6 43.47 -21.47 -17.43
CA PRO A 6 42.60 -21.41 -18.61
C PRO A 6 41.47 -20.33 -18.53
N THR A 7 40.68 -20.29 -19.60
CA THR A 7 39.40 -19.59 -19.85
C THR A 7 38.44 -19.49 -18.66
N CYS A 8 37.96 -18.28 -18.35
CA CYS A 8 36.88 -18.04 -17.37
C CYS A 8 35.54 -17.79 -18.09
N SER A 9 34.62 -18.71 -17.86
CA SER A 9 33.25 -18.75 -18.37
C SER A 9 32.43 -17.51 -18.01
N SER A 10 31.73 -16.95 -19.00
CA SER A 10 30.65 -15.99 -18.77
C SER A 10 29.50 -16.68 -18.02
N MET A 11 29.52 -16.62 -16.69
CA MET A 11 28.30 -16.83 -15.90
C MET A 11 27.48 -15.55 -16.02
N ALA A 12 26.59 -15.49 -17.01
CA ALA A 12 25.44 -14.60 -16.94
C ALA A 12 24.55 -15.12 -15.82
N THR A 13 24.79 -14.66 -14.59
CA THR A 13 23.84 -14.87 -13.50
C THR A 13 22.63 -13.99 -13.81
N SER A 14 21.61 -14.60 -14.40
CA SER A 14 20.24 -14.08 -14.39
C SER A 14 19.75 -14.10 -12.94
N GLN A 15 20.26 -13.16 -12.13
CA GLN A 15 19.59 -12.86 -10.88
C GLN A 15 18.25 -12.22 -11.25
N PRO A 16 17.13 -12.66 -10.65
CA PRO A 16 15.88 -11.94 -10.82
C PRO A 16 16.10 -10.54 -10.26
N VAL A 17 16.08 -9.54 -11.14
CA VAL A 17 16.02 -8.14 -10.72
C VAL A 17 14.71 -8.01 -9.97
N THR A 18 14.78 -8.08 -8.65
CA THR A 18 13.67 -7.69 -7.81
C THR A 18 13.60 -6.19 -7.95
N LEU A 19 12.75 -5.70 -8.86
CA LEU A 19 12.37 -4.30 -8.95
C LEU A 19 11.59 -3.97 -7.68
N ARG A 20 12.30 -3.84 -6.56
CA ARG A 20 11.77 -3.30 -5.33
C ARG A 20 11.47 -1.85 -5.65
N ALA A 21 10.19 -1.52 -5.79
CA ALA A 21 9.74 -0.15 -5.92
C ALA A 21 10.43 0.70 -4.84
N PRO A 22 10.92 1.91 -5.17
CA PRO A 22 11.57 2.77 -4.20
C PRO A 22 10.66 2.96 -2.99
N ALA A 23 11.24 2.98 -1.78
CA ALA A 23 10.48 3.22 -0.57
C ALA A 23 9.84 4.60 -0.66
N LEU A 24 8.52 4.66 -0.77
CA LEU A 24 7.80 5.92 -0.89
C LEU A 24 7.66 6.59 0.46
N ALA A 25 7.81 7.91 0.47
CA ALA A 25 7.93 8.72 1.69
C ALA A 25 6.69 8.65 2.60
N SER A 26 5.51 8.39 2.04
CA SER A 26 4.27 8.20 2.81
C SER A 26 3.29 7.26 2.12
N ALA A 27 2.21 6.92 2.84
CA ALA A 27 1.11 6.14 2.27
C ALA A 27 0.39 6.88 1.13
N GLU A 28 0.30 8.22 1.21
CA GLU A 28 -0.24 9.07 0.15
C GLU A 28 0.62 8.98 -1.12
N HIS A 29 1.95 9.05 -1.00
CA HIS A 29 2.85 8.88 -2.15
C HIS A 29 2.61 7.53 -2.83
N PHE A 30 2.52 6.46 -2.03
CA PHE A 30 2.24 5.13 -2.56
C PHE A 30 0.90 5.04 -3.28
N MET A 31 -0.17 5.50 -2.64
CA MET A 31 -1.51 5.40 -3.21
C MET A 31 -1.61 6.19 -4.52
N MET A 32 -1.04 7.40 -4.56
CA MET A 32 -1.12 8.25 -5.75
C MET A 32 -0.19 7.73 -6.86
N ALA A 33 0.99 7.21 -6.52
CA ALA A 33 1.90 6.61 -7.51
C ALA A 33 1.25 5.38 -8.17
N GLU A 34 0.62 4.50 -7.39
CA GLU A 34 -0.08 3.34 -7.94
C GLU A 34 -1.32 3.75 -8.75
N LYS A 35 -2.00 4.84 -8.35
CA LYS A 35 -3.07 5.43 -9.16
C LYS A 35 -2.54 5.90 -10.51
N ALA A 36 -1.44 6.65 -10.55
CA ALA A 36 -0.82 7.10 -11.78
C ALA A 36 -0.37 5.93 -12.67
N ARG A 37 0.23 4.88 -12.08
CA ARG A 37 0.59 3.63 -12.79
C ARG A 37 -0.62 2.94 -13.40
N LEU A 38 -1.74 2.87 -12.68
CA LEU A 38 -2.97 2.21 -13.15
C LEU A 38 -3.54 2.88 -14.40
N PHE A 39 -3.38 4.20 -14.53
CA PHE A 39 -3.87 4.98 -15.67
C PHE A 39 -2.78 5.36 -16.67
N HIS A 40 -1.61 4.72 -16.57
CA HIS A 40 -0.46 4.93 -17.47
C HIS A 40 -0.03 6.40 -17.58
N ASP A 41 -0.08 7.12 -16.46
CA ASP A 41 0.29 8.53 -16.39
C ASP A 41 1.69 8.71 -15.78
N ASP A 42 2.72 8.43 -16.58
CA ASP A 42 4.12 8.44 -16.13
C ASP A 42 4.63 9.84 -15.73
N GLU A 43 4.03 10.90 -16.29
CA GLU A 43 4.36 12.29 -15.94
C GLU A 43 3.89 12.62 -14.52
N THR A 44 2.61 12.42 -14.23
CA THR A 44 2.07 12.62 -12.86
C THR A 44 2.73 11.66 -11.88
N LEU A 45 3.07 10.44 -12.30
CA LEU A 45 3.87 9.53 -11.48
C LEU A 45 5.22 10.14 -11.12
N GLY A 46 5.95 10.72 -12.08
CA GLY A 46 7.20 11.44 -11.84
C GLY A 46 7.04 12.53 -10.79
N ASP A 47 6.02 13.38 -10.94
CA ASP A 47 5.71 14.47 -9.99
C ASP A 47 5.41 13.95 -8.59
N ILE A 48 4.64 12.86 -8.47
CA ILE A 48 4.33 12.22 -7.20
C ILE A 48 5.59 11.67 -6.53
N LEU A 49 6.49 11.06 -7.29
CA LEU A 49 7.72 10.46 -6.74
C LEU A 49 8.70 11.50 -6.18
N VAL A 50 8.70 12.72 -6.73
CA VAL A 50 9.56 13.83 -6.27
C VAL A 50 8.86 14.78 -5.29
N ALA A 51 7.57 14.59 -5.03
CA ALA A 51 6.82 15.39 -4.05
C ALA A 51 7.48 15.28 -2.66
N ARG A 52 7.59 16.41 -1.98
CA ARG A 52 8.28 16.48 -0.67
C ARG A 52 7.36 16.14 0.50
N ASP A 53 6.06 16.27 0.31
CA ASP A 53 5.07 16.11 1.36
C ASP A 53 3.82 15.38 0.87
N PRO A 54 3.10 14.69 1.79
CA PRO A 54 1.91 13.92 1.45
C PRO A 54 0.78 14.74 0.82
N ALA A 55 0.64 16.03 1.15
CA ALA A 55 -0.42 16.86 0.63
C ALA A 55 -0.18 17.20 -0.85
N THR A 56 1.07 17.47 -1.22
CA THR A 56 1.50 17.66 -2.61
C THR A 56 1.31 16.40 -3.44
N ALA A 57 1.76 15.23 -2.94
CA ALA A 57 1.53 13.95 -3.63
C ALA A 57 0.03 13.68 -3.86
N LYS A 58 -0.80 13.98 -2.86
CA LYS A 58 -2.26 13.88 -2.97
C LYS A 58 -2.85 14.86 -3.97
N ALA A 59 -2.30 16.06 -4.10
CA ALA A 59 -2.72 17.04 -5.09
C ALA A 59 -2.45 16.53 -6.51
N TYR A 60 -1.24 16.03 -6.79
CA TYR A 60 -0.93 15.41 -8.08
C TYR A 60 -1.82 14.21 -8.39
N GLY A 61 -2.08 13.35 -7.41
CA GLY A 61 -2.98 12.22 -7.59
C GLY A 61 -4.44 12.57 -7.93
N ARG A 62 -4.88 13.82 -7.72
CA ARG A 62 -6.18 14.33 -8.20
C ARG A 62 -6.16 14.68 -9.68
N SER A 63 -4.98 14.93 -10.24
CA SER A 63 -4.77 15.35 -11.63
C SER A 63 -4.28 14.22 -12.54
N VAL A 64 -4.31 12.97 -12.07
CA VAL A 64 -3.95 11.80 -12.88
C VAL A 64 -4.80 11.76 -14.15
N ARG A 65 -4.14 11.72 -15.30
CA ARG A 65 -4.75 11.62 -16.62
C ARG A 65 -5.43 10.27 -16.82
N ASN A 66 -6.39 10.24 -17.75
CA ASN A 66 -7.15 9.03 -18.11
C ASN A 66 -7.87 8.37 -16.91
N PHE A 67 -8.11 9.14 -15.84
CA PHE A 67 -8.74 8.62 -14.64
C PHE A 67 -10.16 8.14 -14.93
N ASP A 68 -10.42 6.89 -14.58
CA ASP A 68 -11.74 6.27 -14.60
C ASP A 68 -12.08 5.79 -13.18
N GLU A 69 -13.19 6.31 -12.64
CA GLU A 69 -13.58 6.03 -11.25
C GLU A 69 -13.95 4.56 -11.04
N ASP A 70 -14.53 3.89 -12.04
CA ASP A 70 -14.93 2.49 -11.93
C ASP A 70 -13.71 1.57 -11.93
N VAL A 71 -12.76 1.81 -12.83
CA VAL A 71 -11.44 1.15 -12.83
C VAL A 71 -10.77 1.38 -11.47
N TRP A 72 -10.72 2.62 -11.00
CA TRP A 72 -10.12 2.93 -9.70
C TRP A 72 -10.82 2.20 -8.55
N CYS A 73 -12.14 2.20 -8.49
CA CYS A 73 -12.91 1.51 -7.47
C CYS A 73 -12.62 0.00 -7.45
N ARG A 74 -12.43 -0.63 -8.61
CA ARG A 74 -12.07 -2.05 -8.73
C ARG A 74 -10.68 -2.36 -8.18
N HIS A 75 -9.72 -1.46 -8.30
CA HIS A 75 -8.31 -1.74 -7.98
C HIS A 75 -7.80 -1.11 -6.66
N ARG A 76 -8.44 -0.04 -6.16
CA ARG A 76 -7.92 0.77 -5.04
C ARG A 76 -7.68 -0.03 -3.76
N VAL A 77 -8.53 -1.01 -3.46
CA VAL A 77 -8.41 -1.82 -2.24
C VAL A 77 -7.16 -2.70 -2.33
N ASP A 78 -6.96 -3.40 -3.44
CA ASP A 78 -5.81 -4.29 -3.65
C ASP A 78 -4.49 -3.51 -3.65
N ILE A 79 -4.49 -2.32 -4.26
CA ILE A 79 -3.36 -1.38 -4.20
C ILE A 79 -3.01 -1.07 -2.73
N VAL A 80 -3.99 -0.70 -1.91
CA VAL A 80 -3.77 -0.36 -0.49
C VAL A 80 -3.38 -1.59 0.34
N VAL A 81 -3.88 -2.78 0.01
CA VAL A 81 -3.44 -4.03 0.62
C VAL A 81 -1.96 -4.27 0.32
N ARG A 82 -1.51 -4.17 -0.94
CA ARG A 82 -0.08 -4.31 -1.29
C ARG A 82 0.80 -3.29 -0.57
N ALA A 83 0.36 -2.04 -0.49
CA ALA A 83 1.05 -0.96 0.22
C ALA A 83 1.28 -1.31 1.69
N ASN A 84 0.19 -1.68 2.38
CA ASN A 84 0.24 -2.01 3.78
C ASN A 84 0.98 -3.33 4.02
N LEU A 85 0.87 -4.32 3.12
CA LEU A 85 1.64 -5.54 3.23
C LEU A 85 3.15 -5.28 3.18
N ALA A 86 3.61 -4.41 2.28
CA ALA A 86 5.02 -3.99 2.25
C ALA A 86 5.42 -3.27 3.55
N LYS A 87 4.61 -2.30 4.01
CA LYS A 87 4.86 -1.54 5.25
C LYS A 87 4.93 -2.43 6.49
N PHE A 88 3.91 -3.26 6.71
CA PHE A 88 3.79 -4.12 7.87
C PHE A 88 4.69 -5.36 7.76
N GLY A 89 5.05 -5.81 6.55
CA GLY A 89 5.97 -6.92 6.35
C GLY A 89 7.44 -6.55 6.56
N GLN A 90 7.82 -5.29 6.33
CA GLN A 90 9.20 -4.82 6.50
C GLN A 90 9.54 -4.36 7.92
N ASN A 91 8.54 -4.11 8.77
CA ASN A 91 8.74 -3.58 10.12
C ASN A 91 8.10 -4.50 11.16
N GLU A 92 8.93 -5.24 11.90
CA GLU A 92 8.48 -6.23 12.89
C GLU A 92 7.63 -5.63 14.01
N ALA A 93 7.90 -4.41 14.46
CA ALA A 93 7.08 -3.75 15.49
C ALA A 93 5.67 -3.43 14.97
N LEU A 94 5.57 -2.90 13.74
CA LEU A 94 4.28 -2.68 13.10
C LEU A 94 3.56 -3.99 12.80
N LYS A 95 4.28 -5.01 12.33
CA LYS A 95 3.76 -6.37 12.11
C LYS A 95 3.12 -6.91 13.38
N ALA A 96 3.87 -6.88 14.49
CA ALA A 96 3.41 -7.36 15.80
C ALA A 96 2.18 -6.58 16.27
N TYR A 97 2.17 -5.25 16.11
CA TYR A 97 1.00 -4.42 16.41
C TYR A 97 -0.24 -4.89 15.62
N LEU A 98 -0.12 -5.03 14.30
CA LEU A 98 -1.24 -5.43 13.44
C LEU A 98 -1.74 -6.85 13.78
N LEU A 99 -0.83 -7.80 14.01
CA LEU A 99 -1.19 -9.16 14.44
C LEU A 99 -1.85 -9.17 15.82
N GLY A 100 -1.40 -8.30 16.73
CA GLY A 100 -1.94 -8.11 18.09
C GLY A 100 -3.39 -7.64 18.11
N THR A 101 -3.91 -7.08 17.01
CA THR A 101 -5.34 -6.74 16.85
C THR A 101 -6.25 -7.97 16.71
N LYS A 102 -5.69 -9.17 16.60
CA LYS A 102 -6.41 -10.47 16.64
C LYS A 102 -7.61 -10.53 15.68
N LYS A 103 -8.82 -10.62 16.22
CA LYS A 103 -10.09 -10.72 15.48
C LYS A 103 -10.88 -9.41 15.50
N HIS A 104 -10.34 -8.34 16.08
CA HIS A 104 -11.02 -7.05 16.13
C HIS A 104 -11.20 -6.51 14.70
N VAL A 105 -12.35 -5.89 14.48
CA VAL A 105 -12.62 -5.09 13.28
C VAL A 105 -11.84 -3.80 13.39
N LEU A 106 -11.00 -3.52 12.41
CA LEU A 106 -10.21 -2.29 12.35
C LEU A 106 -11.02 -1.20 11.67
N VAL A 107 -10.94 0.02 12.22
CA VAL A 107 -11.81 1.12 11.83
C VAL A 107 -11.02 2.40 11.69
N GLU A 108 -11.13 3.05 10.53
CA GLU A 108 -10.64 4.40 10.31
C GLU A 108 -11.73 5.42 10.71
N ALA A 109 -11.63 5.92 11.94
CA ALA A 109 -12.65 6.78 12.55
C ALA A 109 -12.51 8.26 12.13
N SER A 110 -12.64 8.49 10.83
CA SER A 110 -12.62 9.81 10.21
C SER A 110 -14.03 10.30 9.89
N ALA A 111 -14.41 11.46 10.44
CA ALA A 111 -15.69 12.12 10.12
C ALA A 111 -15.73 12.68 8.68
N ARG A 112 -14.56 12.93 8.09
CA ARG A 112 -14.42 13.55 6.76
C ARG A 112 -14.22 12.53 5.65
N ASP A 113 -13.81 11.31 5.98
CA ASP A 113 -13.56 10.25 5.01
C ASP A 113 -14.63 9.18 5.07
N ARG A 114 -15.44 9.11 4.01
CA ARG A 114 -16.51 8.12 3.85
C ARG A 114 -16.13 6.95 2.94
N ILE A 115 -14.94 6.98 2.35
CA ILE A 115 -14.45 5.89 1.48
C ILE A 115 -13.51 5.01 2.30
N TRP A 116 -12.43 5.58 2.80
CA TRP A 116 -11.44 4.85 3.58
C TRP A 116 -11.85 4.73 5.05
N GLY A 117 -12.65 5.69 5.54
CA GLY A 117 -13.17 5.73 6.91
C GLY A 117 -14.67 5.44 7.03
N ILE A 118 -15.15 5.48 8.27
CA ILE A 118 -16.55 5.22 8.64
C ILE A 118 -17.45 6.47 8.56
N GLY A 119 -16.90 7.62 8.19
CA GLY A 119 -17.66 8.88 8.16
C GLY A 119 -18.08 9.40 9.53
N LEU A 120 -17.46 8.92 10.61
CA LEU A 120 -17.73 9.29 12.00
C LEU A 120 -16.39 9.44 12.75
N SER A 121 -16.33 10.36 13.71
CA SER A 121 -15.15 10.48 14.58
C SER A 121 -15.11 9.34 15.60
N SER A 122 -13.93 9.06 16.16
CA SER A 122 -13.75 8.02 17.17
C SER A 122 -14.57 8.23 18.44
N LYS A 123 -14.98 9.47 18.73
CA LYS A 123 -15.79 9.85 19.90
C LYS A 123 -17.29 9.74 19.64
N HIS A 124 -17.72 9.52 18.40
CA HIS A 124 -19.13 9.44 18.06
C HIS A 124 -19.73 8.12 18.59
N GLU A 125 -20.88 8.16 19.26
CA GLU A 125 -21.52 6.98 19.87
C GLU A 125 -21.73 5.81 18.88
N LYS A 126 -22.02 6.16 17.62
CA LYS A 126 -22.25 5.24 16.50
C LYS A 126 -20.98 4.64 15.91
N ALA A 127 -19.78 5.10 16.30
CA ALA A 127 -18.51 4.63 15.73
C ALA A 127 -18.30 3.12 15.96
N HIS A 128 -18.84 2.58 17.06
CA HIS A 128 -18.75 1.17 17.40
C HIS A 128 -19.86 0.30 16.79
N LYS A 129 -20.74 0.88 15.96
CA LYS A 129 -21.91 0.20 15.38
C LYS A 129 -21.80 0.15 13.86
N PRO A 130 -21.31 -0.96 13.28
CA PRO A 130 -21.06 -1.04 11.82
C PRO A 130 -22.26 -0.71 10.93
N HIS A 131 -23.47 -1.07 11.35
CA HIS A 131 -24.70 -0.77 10.61
C HIS A 131 -25.10 0.72 10.64
N GLU A 132 -24.51 1.52 11.52
CA GLU A 132 -24.74 2.97 11.61
C GLU A 132 -23.60 3.79 10.97
N TRP A 133 -22.60 3.13 10.37
CA TRP A 133 -21.52 3.82 9.68
C TRP A 133 -22.02 4.55 8.44
N ARG A 134 -21.42 5.70 8.16
CA ARG A 134 -21.73 6.56 7.01
C ARG A 134 -20.65 6.48 5.94
N GLY A 135 -19.73 5.54 6.07
CA GLY A 135 -18.59 5.33 5.18
C GLY A 135 -18.23 3.86 5.04
N GLN A 136 -17.40 3.56 4.05
CA GLN A 136 -17.11 2.20 3.61
C GLN A 136 -15.99 1.53 4.41
N ASN A 137 -15.23 2.26 5.22
CA ASN A 137 -14.13 1.71 6.03
C ASN A 137 -13.11 0.86 5.23
N LEU A 138 -12.85 1.21 3.98
CA LEU A 138 -12.00 0.38 3.10
C LEU A 138 -10.58 0.18 3.66
N LEU A 139 -10.05 1.14 4.42
CA LEU A 139 -8.73 1.02 5.03
C LEU A 139 -8.72 -0.06 6.12
N GLY A 140 -9.75 -0.07 6.97
CA GLY A 140 -9.92 -1.10 8.00
C GLY A 140 -9.98 -2.50 7.40
N PHE A 141 -10.76 -2.67 6.31
CA PHE A 141 -10.84 -3.93 5.59
C PHE A 141 -9.50 -4.33 4.94
N ALA A 142 -8.79 -3.39 4.31
CA ALA A 142 -7.47 -3.64 3.75
C ALA A 142 -6.46 -4.10 4.81
N LEU A 143 -6.41 -3.45 5.98
CA LEU A 143 -5.54 -3.85 7.08
C LEU A 143 -5.87 -5.25 7.63
N MET A 144 -7.15 -5.62 7.69
CA MET A 144 -7.56 -6.97 8.08
C MET A 144 -7.15 -8.03 7.04
N ASN A 145 -7.16 -7.70 5.75
CA ASN A 145 -6.62 -8.58 4.71
C ASN A 145 -5.10 -8.75 4.85
N VAL A 146 -4.36 -7.66 5.07
CA VAL A 146 -2.91 -7.73 5.35
C VAL A 146 -2.62 -8.58 6.58
N ARG A 147 -3.37 -8.40 7.66
CA ARG A 147 -3.27 -9.24 8.87
C ARG A 147 -3.43 -10.73 8.55
N ARG A 148 -4.42 -11.09 7.72
CA ARG A 148 -4.64 -12.49 7.30
C ARG A 148 -3.47 -13.04 6.50
N ILE A 149 -2.96 -12.28 5.53
CA ILE A 149 -1.82 -12.68 4.70
C ILE A 149 -0.59 -12.95 5.58
N LEU A 150 -0.25 -12.02 6.47
CA LEU A 150 0.91 -12.15 7.37
C LEU A 150 0.76 -13.32 8.36
N GLN A 151 -0.46 -13.61 8.83
CA GLN A 151 -0.72 -14.79 9.67
C GLN A 151 -0.49 -16.10 8.92
N CYS A 152 -0.86 -16.18 7.64
CA CYS A 152 -0.62 -17.36 6.81
C CYS A 152 0.87 -17.58 6.60
N SER A 153 1.64 -16.54 6.28
CA SER A 153 3.09 -16.64 6.11
C SER A 153 3.83 -17.11 7.37
N ASN A 154 3.36 -16.71 8.56
CA ASN A 154 3.95 -17.13 9.84
C ASN A 154 3.62 -18.58 10.24
N LYS A 155 2.60 -19.22 9.65
CA LYS A 155 2.23 -20.62 9.95
C LYS A 155 2.99 -21.64 9.09
N SER A 156 3.75 -21.17 8.11
CA SER A 156 4.54 -21.99 7.18
C SER A 156 6.02 -22.09 7.60
N SER A 157 6.33 -21.82 8.87
CA SER A 157 7.65 -21.98 9.50
C SER A 157 7.48 -22.71 10.81
#